data_AF-A0A537RP03-F1
#
_entry.id   AF-A0A537RP03-F1
#
_cell.length_a   1.000
_cell.length_b   1.000
_cell.length_c   1.000
_cell.angle_alpha   90.00
_cell.angle_beta   90.00
_cell.angle_gamma   90.00
#
_symmetry.space_group_name_H-M   'P 1'
#
loop_
_entity.id
_entity.type
_entity.pdbx_description
1 polymer ?
#
loop_
_entity_poly.entity_id
_entity_poly.type
_entity_poly.pdbx_seq_one_letter_code
_entity_poly.pdbx_strand_id
1 'polypeptide(L)' 'VHPLDKPFQRGEEKSVFRFGGSAIVVLGEPGAWRPSDDLLEYTKQGIETLVRLGEPVGLRA' A
#
# COMPACT_ATOMS: atom_id res chain seq x y z
N VAL A 1 12.01 11.31 5.54
CA VAL A 1 11.75 10.45 4.35
C VAL A 1 13.02 9.71 3.96
N HIS A 2 12.95 8.39 3.97
CA HIS A 2 14.05 7.48 3.67
C HIS A 2 14.32 7.40 2.16
N PRO A 3 15.58 7.37 1.72
CA PRO A 3 15.93 7.17 0.30
C PRO A 3 15.43 5.83 -0.24
N LEU A 4 14.95 5.81 -1.48
CA LEU A 4 14.40 4.59 -2.11
C LEU A 4 15.48 3.56 -2.45
N ASP A 5 16.73 4.00 -2.61
CA ASP A 5 17.89 3.23 -3.05
C ASP A 5 18.71 2.64 -1.89
N LYS A 6 18.24 2.81 -0.65
CA LYS A 6 18.96 2.33 0.55
C LYS A 6 18.14 1.33 1.36
N PRO A 7 18.77 0.31 1.98
CA PRO A 7 18.11 -0.56 2.94
C PRO A 7 17.74 0.20 4.23
N PHE A 8 16.67 -0.24 4.91
CA PHE A 8 16.19 0.33 6.18
C PHE A 8 16.07 -0.76 7.26
N GLN A 9 16.12 -0.37 8.53
CA GLN A 9 15.93 -1.26 9.69
C GLN A 9 14.52 -1.15 10.27
N ARG A 10 14.11 -2.19 11.01
CA ARG A 10 12.82 -2.19 11.69
C ARG A 10 12.78 -1.08 12.75
N GLY A 11 11.82 -0.16 12.60
CA GLY A 11 11.66 0.99 13.49
C GLY A 11 12.20 2.30 12.91
N GLU A 12 12.88 2.27 11.76
CA GLU A 12 13.33 3.49 11.08
C GLU A 12 12.18 4.22 10.38
N GLU A 13 12.24 5.55 10.39
CA GLU A 13 11.29 6.39 9.66
C GLU A 13 11.46 6.19 8.15
N LYS A 14 10.46 5.60 7.51
CA LYS A 14 10.45 5.39 6.06
C LYS A 14 9.95 6.61 5.31
N SER A 15 8.87 7.23 5.77
CA SER A 15 8.27 8.42 5.18
C SER A 15 7.36 9.10 6.18
N VAL A 16 6.98 10.36 5.88
CA VAL A 16 6.01 11.11 6.68
C VAL A 16 4.71 11.21 5.91
N PHE A 17 3.61 10.82 6.55
CA PHE A 17 2.27 11.08 6.05
C PHE A 17 1.80 12.43 6.60
N ARG A 18 1.52 13.41 5.73
CA ARG A 18 1.05 14.73 6.14
C ARG A 18 -0.44 14.87 5.87
N PHE A 19 -1.19 15.32 6.88
CA PHE A 19 -2.61 15.67 6.72
C PHE A 19 -2.74 16.84 5.75
N GLY A 20 -3.59 16.70 4.74
CA GLY A 20 -3.74 17.68 3.65
C GLY A 20 -4.02 17.08 2.27
N GLY A 21 -4.05 15.75 2.14
CA GLY A 21 -4.52 15.01 0.96
C GLY A 21 -5.15 13.68 1.41
N SER A 22 -6.24 13.28 0.77
CA SER A 22 -7.05 12.12 1.14
C SER A 22 -6.32 10.80 0.81
N ALA A 23 -5.50 10.33 1.74
CA ALA A 23 -4.89 9.02 1.64
C ALA A 23 -5.08 8.26 2.95
N ILE A 24 -5.26 6.94 2.82
CA ILE A 24 -5.46 6.01 3.91
C ILE A 24 -4.41 4.90 3.82
N VAL A 25 -4.07 4.31 4.95
CA VAL A 25 -3.21 3.13 5.02
C VAL A 25 -4.01 2.00 5.65
N VAL A 26 -4.05 0.85 4.97
CA VAL A 26 -4.69 -0.36 5.47
C VAL A 26 -3.61 -1.31 5.96
N LEU A 27 -3.74 -1.75 7.21
CA LEU A 27 -2.85 -2.72 7.84
C LEU A 27 -3.68 -3.96 8.20
N GLY A 28 -3.10 -5.15 8.03
CA GLY A 28 -3.74 -6.39 8.44
C GLY A 28 -2.72 -7.45 8.81
N GLU A 29 -3.19 -8.50 9.48
CA GLU A 29 -2.33 -9.55 10.02
C GLU A 29 -1.60 -10.33 8.91
N PRO A 30 -0.31 -10.66 9.11
CA PRO A 30 0.43 -11.50 8.16
C PRO A 30 -0.29 -12.81 7.88
N GLY A 31 -0.54 -13.10 6.59
CA GLY A 31 -1.20 -14.33 6.16
C GLY A 31 -2.72 -14.38 6.32
N ALA A 32 -3.35 -13.33 6.85
CA ALA A 32 -4.82 -13.26 6.96
C ALA A 32 -5.50 -12.65 5.71
N TRP A 33 -4.75 -11.93 4.89
CA TRP A 33 -5.28 -11.19 3.75
C TRP A 33 -4.22 -10.95 2.67
N ARG A 34 -4.67 -10.60 1.46
CA ARG A 34 -3.84 -10.15 0.35
C ARG A 34 -4.53 -9.03 -0.43
N PRO A 35 -3.79 -8.08 -1.04
CA PRO A 35 -4.39 -7.13 -1.99
C PRO A 35 -5.04 -7.83 -3.19
N SER A 36 -6.02 -7.17 -3.81
CA SER A 36 -6.67 -7.63 -5.04
C SER A 36 -5.66 -7.76 -6.19
N ASP A 37 -5.92 -8.70 -7.12
CA ASP A 37 -4.96 -9.09 -8.17
C ASP A 37 -4.65 -7.94 -9.16
N ASP A 38 -5.64 -7.11 -9.46
CA ASP A 38 -5.51 -5.92 -10.29
C ASP A 38 -4.57 -4.87 -9.67
N LEU A 39 -4.71 -4.60 -8.36
CA LEU A 39 -3.82 -3.69 -7.63
C LEU A 39 -2.37 -4.18 -7.68
N LEU A 40 -2.15 -5.48 -7.48
CA LEU A 40 -0.80 -6.08 -7.52
C LEU A 40 -0.20 -6.00 -8.93
N GLU A 41 -0.99 -6.26 -9.96
CA GLU A 41 -0.54 -6.21 -11.35
C GLU A 41 -0.17 -4.79 -11.77
N TYR A 42 -1.06 -3.82 -11.55
CA TYR A 42 -0.79 -2.43 -11.91
C TYR A 42 0.32 -1.79 -11.08
N THR A 43 0.48 -2.19 -9.81
CA THR A 43 1.61 -1.75 -8.97
C THR A 43 2.95 -2.15 -9.59
N LYS A 44 3.10 -3.37 -10.12
CA LYS A 44 4.35 -3.82 -10.78
C LYS A 44 4.67 -3.01 -12.03
N GLN A 45 3.64 -2.46 -12.68
CA GLN A 45 3.76 -1.63 -13.88
C GLN A 45 3.90 -0.14 -13.55
N GLY A 46 3.78 0.26 -12.28
CA GLY A 46 3.79 1.67 -11.86
C GLY A 46 2.52 2.43 -12.28
N ILE A 47 1.39 1.74 -12.45
CA ILE A 47 0.12 2.31 -12.89
C ILE A 47 -0.79 2.53 -11.67
N GLU A 48 -1.36 3.73 -11.54
CA GLU A 48 -2.37 4.02 -10.52
C GLU A 48 -3.69 3.33 -10.86
N THR A 49 -4.29 2.68 -9.86
CA THR A 49 -5.57 1.97 -10.03
C THR A 49 -6.72 2.79 -9.44
N LEU A 50 -7.74 3.07 -10.24
CA LEU A 50 -8.98 3.68 -9.75
C LEU A 50 -9.85 2.61 -9.10
N VAL A 51 -10.07 2.71 -7.78
CA VAL A 51 -11.00 1.86 -7.02
C VAL A 51 -12.27 2.65 -6.72
N ARG A 52 -13.41 2.16 -7.15
CA ARG A 52 -14.73 2.74 -6.89
C ARG A 52 -15.26 2.28 -5.53
N LEU A 53 -16.12 3.08 -4.94
CA LEU A 53 -16.76 2.73 -3.68
C LEU A 53 -17.53 1.41 -3.81
N GLY A 54 -17.24 0.46 -2.93
CA GLY A 54 -17.83 -0.88 -2.94
C GLY A 54 -16.97 -1.94 -3.63
N GLU A 55 -15.91 -1.55 -4.35
CA GLU A 55 -14.95 -2.51 -4.91
C GLU A 55 -13.99 -3.02 -3.83
N PRO A 56 -13.64 -4.32 -3.85
CA PRO A 56 -12.71 -4.89 -2.89
C PRO A 56 -11.26 -4.47 -3.20
N VAL A 57 -10.56 -3.95 -2.18
CA VAL A 57 -9.12 -3.65 -2.24
C VAL A 57 -8.24 -4.83 -1.77
N GLY A 58 -8.85 -5.84 -1.19
CA GLY A 58 -8.17 -7.03 -0.70
C GLY A 58 -9.14 -8.17 -0.43
N LEU A 59 -8.58 -9.37 -0.37
CA LEU A 59 -9.28 -10.63 -0.16
C LEU A 59 -8.71 -11.30 1.09
N ARG A 60 -9.55 -12.06 1.79
CA ARG A 60 -9.07 -12.97 2.83
C ARG A 60 -8.19 -14.05 2.19
N ALA A 61 -7.05 -14.35 2.83
CA ALA A 61 -6.16 -15.42 2.42
C ALA A 61 -6.67 -16.80 2.88
#